data_AF-A0A973G6S8-F1
#
_entry.id   AF-A0A973G6S8-F1
#
_cell.length_a   1.000
_cell.length_b   1.000
_cell.length_c   1.000
_cell.angle_alpha   90.00
_cell.angle_beta   90.00
_cell.angle_gamma   90.00
#
_symmetry.space_group_name_H-M   'P 1'
#
loop_
_entity.id
_entity.type
_entity.pdbx_description
1 polymer ?
#
loop_
_entity_poly.entity_id
_entity_poly.type
_entity_poly.pdbx_seq_one_letter_code
_entity_poly.pdbx_strand_id
1 'polypeptide(L)'
;MFEPEGLVANPYLEGLRAVQTTVTPMAALLSTELDSARGAMELGAWTSTTADTFYAELTEHVATLGRASDGCLDNLESKINGRTVMVDASSRDGRWRS
;
A
#
# COMPACT_ATOMS: atom_id res chain seq x y z
N MET A 1 -27.45 5.20 33.06
CA MET A 1 -26.45 5.32 31.99
C MET A 1 -26.37 3.95 31.35
N PHE A 2 -27.01 3.76 30.20
CA PHE A 2 -26.95 2.48 29.49
C PHE A 2 -25.62 2.46 28.74
N GLU A 3 -24.71 1.58 29.15
CA GLU A 3 -23.63 1.20 28.25
C GLU A 3 -24.27 0.47 27.06
N PRO A 4 -23.97 0.83 25.80
CA PRO A 4 -24.57 0.16 24.66
C PRO A 4 -24.06 -1.28 24.61
N GLU A 5 -24.81 -2.19 25.23
CA GLU A 5 -24.60 -3.62 25.14
C GLU A 5 -24.59 -4.00 23.65
N GLY A 6 -23.42 -4.40 23.14
CA GLY A 6 -23.26 -4.85 21.76
C GLY A 6 -22.23 -4.08 20.91
N LEU A 7 -21.62 -2.99 21.39
CA LEU A 7 -20.49 -2.37 20.67
C LEU A 7 -19.16 -3.06 21.01
N VAL A 8 -18.38 -3.37 19.98
CA VAL A 8 -17.02 -3.93 20.08
C VAL A 8 -16.04 -3.07 19.29
N ALA A 9 -14.75 -3.14 19.65
CA ALA A 9 -13.69 -2.58 18.82
C ALA A 9 -13.75 -3.23 17.43
N ASN A 10 -13.60 -2.43 16.37
CA ASN A 10 -13.75 -2.90 14.99
C ASN A 10 -12.59 -3.81 14.56
N PRO A 11 -12.75 -5.15 14.53
CA PRO A 11 -11.65 -6.06 14.22
C PRO A 11 -11.25 -6.00 12.74
N TYR A 12 -12.16 -5.56 11.86
CA TYR A 12 -11.83 -5.31 10.46
C TYR A 12 -10.93 -4.09 10.28
N LEU A 13 -11.20 -2.99 11.00
CA LEU A 13 -10.34 -1.80 10.99
C LEU A 13 -8.93 -2.13 11.49
N GLU A 14 -8.84 -2.91 12.57
CA GLU A 14 -7.55 -3.38 13.08
C GLU A 14 -6.81 -4.25 12.04
N GLY A 15 -7.52 -5.13 11.32
CA GLY A 15 -6.97 -5.88 10.20
C GLY A 15 -6.42 -4.98 9.08
N LEU A 16 -7.18 -3.94 8.69
CA LEU A 16 -6.71 -2.98 7.68
C LEU A 16 -5.45 -2.22 8.14
N ARG A 17 -5.39 -1.80 9.41
CA ARG A 17 -4.21 -1.14 9.99
C ARG A 17 -2.99 -2.06 9.99
N ALA A 18 -3.17 -3.33 10.38
CA ALA A 18 -2.09 -4.31 10.34
C ALA A 18 -1.55 -4.49 8.90
N VAL A 19 -2.43 -4.58 7.91
CA VAL A 19 -2.03 -4.61 6.50
C VAL A 19 -1.26 -3.33 6.14
N GLN A 20 -1.78 -2.14 6.49
CA GLN A 20 -1.13 -0.85 6.20
C GLN A 20 0.30 -0.78 6.76
N THR A 21 0.50 -1.25 8.00
CA THR A 21 1.84 -1.28 8.63
C THR A 21 2.84 -2.19 7.90
N THR A 22 2.34 -3.18 7.16
CA THR A 22 3.16 -4.13 6.39
C THR A 22 3.42 -3.61 4.98
N VAL A 23 2.38 -3.15 4.27
CA VAL A 23 2.48 -2.83 2.84
C VAL A 23 3.12 -1.47 2.57
N THR A 24 2.93 -0.48 3.45
CA THR A 24 3.47 0.88 3.23
C THR A 24 4.99 0.90 3.18
N PRO A 25 5.73 0.28 4.15
CA PRO A 25 7.18 0.22 4.07
C PRO A 25 7.69 -0.60 2.88
N MET A 26 7.00 -1.69 2.53
CA MET A 26 7.37 -2.52 1.37
C MET A 26 7.25 -1.76 0.05
N ALA A 27 6.16 -1.00 -0.12
CA ALA A 27 5.96 -0.15 -1.30
C ALA A 27 7.06 0.93 -1.40
N ALA A 28 7.37 1.59 -0.28
CA ALA A 28 8.43 2.60 -0.23
C ALA A 28 9.81 2.02 -0.57
N LEU A 29 10.14 0.84 -0.05
CA LEU A 29 11.39 0.14 -0.36
C LEU A 29 11.48 -0.19 -1.85
N LEU A 30 10.44 -0.79 -2.43
CA LEU A 30 10.43 -1.15 -3.85
C LEU A 30 10.58 0.08 -4.75
N SER A 31 9.89 1.18 -4.43
CA SER A 31 10.03 2.44 -5.17
C SER A 31 11.48 2.96 -5.13
N THR A 32 12.09 2.94 -3.93
CA THR A 32 13.47 3.42 -3.74
C THR A 32 14.48 2.61 -4.54
N GLU A 33 14.36 1.28 -4.54
CA GLU A 33 15.27 0.40 -5.29
C GLU A 33 15.11 0.59 -6.81
N LEU A 34 13.88 0.75 -7.30
CA LEU A 34 13.61 0.99 -8.71
C LEU A 34 14.11 2.35 -9.19
N ASP A 35 13.91 3.41 -8.39
CA ASP A 35 14.46 4.73 -8.68
C ASP A 35 15.99 4.75 -8.62
N SER A 36 16.58 4.00 -7.69
CA SER A 36 18.04 3.86 -7.60
C SER A 36 18.62 3.15 -8.83
N ALA A 37 17.97 2.08 -9.30
CA ALA A 37 18.36 1.38 -10.52
C ALA A 37 18.27 2.31 -11.74
N ARG A 38 17.18 3.06 -11.88
CA ARG A 38 17.00 4.06 -12.93
C ARG A 38 18.08 5.15 -12.88
N GLY A 39 18.33 5.71 -11.69
CA GLY A 39 19.36 6.72 -11.50
C GLY A 39 20.78 6.22 -11.80
N ALA A 40 21.10 4.97 -11.45
CA ALA A 40 22.39 4.37 -11.80
C ALA A 40 22.57 4.26 -13.33
N MET A 41 21.50 3.91 -14.05
CA MET A 41 21.53 3.87 -15.52
C MET A 41 21.67 5.26 -16.14
N GLU A 42 20.96 6.27 -15.62
CA GLU A 42 21.10 7.67 -16.04
C GLU A 42 22.54 8.19 -15.85
N LEU A 43 23.26 7.70 -14.83
CA LEU A 43 24.67 8.00 -14.56
C LEU A 43 25.67 7.17 -15.38
N GLY A 44 25.19 6.30 -16.28
CA GLY A 44 26.03 5.51 -17.17
C GLY A 44 26.63 4.25 -16.53
N ALA A 45 26.02 3.70 -15.48
CA ALA A 45 26.46 2.43 -14.88
C ALA A 45 26.46 1.27 -15.87
N TRP A 46 25.65 1.34 -16.93
CA TRP A 46 25.64 0.41 -18.04
C TRP A 46 25.35 1.14 -19.36
N THR A 47 26.26 1.03 -20.33
CA THR A 47 26.14 1.69 -21.64
C THR A 47 26.24 0.66 -22.77
N SER A 48 25.13 0.46 -23.48
CA SER A 48 25.02 -0.38 -24.69
C SER A 48 23.64 -0.17 -25.31
N THR A 49 23.42 -0.60 -26.56
CA THR A 49 22.07 -0.59 -27.16
C THR A 49 21.06 -1.45 -26.38
N THR A 50 21.53 -2.54 -25.76
CA THR A 50 20.71 -3.34 -24.84
C THR A 50 20.34 -2.55 -23.57
N ALA A 51 21.26 -1.73 -23.07
CA ALA A 51 21.02 -0.87 -21.92
C ALA A 51 19.95 0.18 -22.24
N ASP A 52 19.94 0.75 -23.45
CA ASP A 52 18.93 1.72 -23.88
C ASP A 52 17.52 1.11 -23.87
N THR A 53 17.35 -0.09 -24.43
CA THR A 53 16.07 -0.81 -24.41
C THR A 53 15.63 -1.12 -22.99
N PHE A 54 16.54 -1.70 -22.19
CA PHE A 54 16.23 -2.04 -20.79
C PHE A 54 15.88 -0.80 -19.96
N TYR A 55 16.57 0.32 -20.18
CA TYR A 55 16.28 1.58 -19.50
C TYR A 55 14.87 2.10 -19.82
N ALA A 56 14.46 2.02 -21.09
CA ALA A 56 13.12 2.42 -21.51
C ALA A 56 12.04 1.55 -20.84
N GLU A 57 12.21 0.23 -20.86
CA GLU A 57 11.29 -0.72 -20.20
C GLU A 57 11.24 -0.52 -18.68
N LEU A 58 12.40 -0.35 -18.04
CA LEU A 58 12.50 -0.07 -16.61
C LEU A 58 11.72 1.20 -16.26
N THR A 59 11.92 2.28 -17.01
CA THR A 59 11.26 3.57 -16.79
C THR A 59 9.73 3.44 -16.89
N GLU A 60 9.24 2.72 -17.90
CA GLU A 60 7.80 2.45 -18.06
C GLU A 60 7.24 1.63 -16.88
N HIS A 61 7.98 0.61 -16.44
CA HIS A 61 7.59 -0.22 -15.30
C HIS A 61 7.61 0.55 -13.99
N VAL A 62 8.64 1.36 -13.71
CA VAL A 62 8.67 2.23 -12.51
C VAL A 62 7.43 3.13 -12.49
N ALA A 63 7.12 3.79 -13.60
CA ALA A 63 5.96 4.68 -13.68
C ALA A 63 4.63 3.93 -13.48
N THR A 64 4.50 2.72 -14.03
CA THR A 64 3.28 1.89 -13.91
C THR A 64 3.11 1.35 -12.50
N LEU A 65 4.18 0.82 -11.90
CA LEU A 65 4.18 0.31 -10.53
C LEU A 65 3.94 1.43 -9.52
N GLY A 66 4.52 2.62 -9.73
CA GLY A 66 4.27 3.79 -8.90
C GLY A 66 2.78 4.15 -8.85
N ARG A 67 2.14 4.32 -10.00
CA ARG A 67 0.69 4.61 -10.08
C ARG A 67 -0.17 3.52 -9.41
N ALA A 68 0.19 2.25 -9.62
CA ALA A 68 -0.54 1.13 -9.02
C ALA A 68 -0.35 1.08 -7.50
N SER A 69 0.86 1.37 -7.02
CA SER A 69 1.18 1.46 -5.60
C SER A 69 0.40 2.59 -4.93
N ASP A 70 0.47 3.80 -5.48
CA ASP A 70 -0.24 4.97 -4.95
C ASP A 70 -1.75 4.72 -4.89
N GLY A 71 -2.33 4.21 -5.98
CA GLY A 71 -3.76 3.87 -6.01
C GLY A 71 -4.16 2.80 -4.98
N CYS A 72 -3.29 1.81 -4.71
CA CYS A 72 -3.53 0.81 -3.67
C CYS A 72 -3.45 1.40 -2.26
N LEU A 73 -2.44 2.22 -1.98
CA LEU A 73 -2.23 2.86 -0.69
C LEU A 73 -3.35 3.87 -0.39
N ASP A 74 -3.74 4.69 -1.37
CA ASP A 74 -4.86 5.62 -1.26
C ASP A 74 -6.18 4.89 -0.99
N ASN A 75 -6.42 3.76 -1.67
CA ASN A 75 -7.62 2.94 -1.44
C ASN A 75 -7.64 2.37 -0.01
N LEU A 76 -6.49 1.90 0.47
CA LEU A 76 -6.36 1.36 1.82
C LEU A 76 -6.56 2.45 2.87
N GLU A 77 -5.93 3.60 2.70
CA GLU A 77 -6.08 4.75 3.59
C GLU A 77 -7.53 5.25 3.61
N SER A 78 -8.17 5.41 2.45
CA SER A 78 -9.58 5.79 2.34
C SER A 78 -10.49 4.82 3.10
N LYS A 79 -10.23 3.51 3.00
CA LYS A 79 -10.98 2.48 3.74
C LYS A 79 -10.76 2.53 5.25
N ILE A 80 -9.57 2.92 5.71
CA ILE A 80 -9.25 3.10 7.13
C ILE A 80 -9.94 4.35 7.66
N ASN A 81 -9.78 5.49 6.98
CA ASN A 81 -10.30 6.78 7.39
C ASN A 81 -11.84 6.85 7.36
N GLY A 82 -12.48 6.07 6.48
CA GLY A 82 -13.94 5.99 6.38
C GLY A 82 -14.64 5.13 7.44
N ARG A 83 -13.92 4.57 8.42
CA ARG A 83 -14.49 3.59 9.37
C ARG A 83 -14.51 4.07 10.81
N THR A 84 -15.52 3.63 11.55
CA THR A 84 -15.66 3.88 12.98
C THR A 84 -14.82 2.89 13.80
N VAL A 85 -14.28 3.39 14.91
CA VAL A 85 -13.45 2.60 15.85
C VAL A 85 -14.28 1.54 16.58
N MET A 86 -15.54 1.86 16.88
CA MET A 86 -16.49 0.95 17.50
C MET A 86 -17.59 0.59 16.51
N VAL A 87 -17.99 -0.68 16.49
CA VAL A 87 -19.06 -1.21 15.64
C VAL A 87 -19.92 -2.17 16.44
N ASP A 88 -21.15 -2.40 15.98
CA ASP A 88 -22.00 -3.45 16.54
C ASP A 88 -21.35 -4.83 16.34
N ALA A 89 -21.35 -5.67 17.38
CA ALA A 89 -20.79 -7.01 17.38
C ALA A 89 -21.45 -7.94 16.33
N SER A 90 -22.71 -7.66 16.01
CA SER A 90 -23.48 -8.33 14.95
C SER A 90 -23.31 -7.69 13.58
N SER A 91 -22.54 -6.61 13.44
CA SER A 91 -22.20 -6.07 12.13
C SER A 91 -21.22 -6.99 11.38
N ARG A 92 -21.12 -6.83 10.05
CA ARG A 92 -20.12 -7.54 9.23
C ARG A 92 -18.71 -7.30 9.77
N ASP A 93 -18.40 -6.05 10.10
CA ASP A 93 -17.11 -5.64 10.61
C ASP A 93 -16.86 -6.23 12.00
N GLY A 94 -17.84 -6.18 12.92
CA GLY A 94 -17.75 -6.76 14.26
C GLY A 94 -17.57 -8.28 14.30
N ARG A 95 -18.05 -8.98 13.27
CA ARG A 95 -17.86 -10.44 13.09
C ARG A 95 -16.59 -10.82 12.32
N TRP A 96 -15.80 -9.85 11.87
CA TRP A 96 -14.59 -10.14 11.10
C TRP A 96 -13.60 -10.98 11.92
N ARG A 97 -12.97 -11.94 11.26
CA ARG A 97 -11.88 -12.76 11.81
C ARG A 97 -10.72 -12.71 10.82
N SER A 98 -9.58 -12.20 11.29
CA SER A 98 -8.31 -12.13 10.55
C SER A 98 -7.61 -13.48 10.49
#